data_AF-A0AA88UFL7-F1
#
_entry.id   AF-A0AA88UFL7-F1
#
_cell.length_a   1.000
_cell.length_b   1.000
_cell.length_c   1.000
_cell.angle_alpha   90.00
_cell.angle_beta   90.00
_cell.angle_gamma   90.00
#
_symmetry.space_group_name_H-M   'P 1'
#
loop_
_entity.id
_entity.type
_entity.pdbx_description
1 polymer ?
#
loop_
_entity_poly.entity_id
_entity_poly.type
_entity_poly.pdbx_seq_one_letter_code
_entity_poly.pdbx_strand_id
1 'polypeptide(L)'
;MVSVLVQWLGIASVWAATAVGAEYMKYKDPNQPVGVRVEDLLMRMTLEEKIGQMVQIDRTVATADVMRDYYIGSLLSGGGSTPLPGATATDWVNMVNKFQKGSLSTRLGIPMIYGIDAVHGHNNVVNATIFPHNVGLGATRQVNLSDVYLFRFPTLI
;
A
#
# COMPACT_ATOMS: atom_id res chain seq x y z
N MET A 1 -50.83 -55.98 -37.73
CA MET A 1 -49.40 -56.06 -37.35
C MET A 1 -48.94 -54.67 -36.95
N VAL A 2 -48.28 -54.60 -35.80
CA VAL A 2 -47.90 -53.42 -35.01
C VAL A 2 -46.85 -52.56 -35.74
N SER A 3 -46.93 -51.23 -35.64
CA SER A 3 -45.73 -50.39 -35.55
C SER A 3 -46.08 -49.01 -34.96
N VAL A 4 -45.64 -48.81 -33.72
CA VAL A 4 -45.69 -47.57 -32.94
C VAL A 4 -44.57 -46.65 -33.43
N LEU A 5 -44.87 -45.39 -33.77
CA LEU A 5 -43.85 -44.35 -34.00
C LEU A 5 -43.90 -43.34 -32.85
N VAL A 6 -42.80 -43.36 -32.10
CA VAL A 6 -42.54 -42.65 -30.84
C VAL A 6 -42.35 -41.16 -31.07
N GLN A 7 -43.09 -40.35 -30.32
CA GLN A 7 -42.89 -38.91 -30.18
C GLN A 7 -41.57 -38.63 -29.44
N TRP A 8 -40.65 -37.92 -30.08
CA TRP A 8 -39.46 -37.36 -29.41
C TRP A 8 -39.79 -35.94 -28.92
N LEU A 9 -40.08 -35.81 -27.62
CA LEU A 9 -40.04 -34.52 -26.92
C LEU A 9 -38.60 -34.27 -26.47
N GLY A 10 -37.86 -33.47 -27.25
CA GLY A 10 -36.56 -32.95 -26.84
C GLY A 10 -36.73 -31.90 -25.74
N ILE A 11 -36.38 -32.24 -24.50
CA ILE A 11 -36.24 -31.28 -23.41
C ILE A 11 -34.90 -30.55 -23.62
N ALA A 12 -34.94 -29.34 -24.15
CA ALA A 12 -33.80 -28.45 -24.16
C ALA A 12 -33.62 -27.85 -22.75
N SER A 13 -32.73 -28.41 -21.95
CA SER A 13 -32.29 -27.82 -20.69
C SER A 13 -31.43 -26.58 -20.97
N VAL A 14 -32.00 -25.39 -20.76
CA VAL A 14 -31.27 -24.12 -20.80
C VAL A 14 -30.46 -23.98 -19.51
N TRP A 15 -29.17 -24.31 -19.58
CA TRP A 15 -28.21 -23.89 -18.56
C TRP A 15 -27.82 -22.44 -18.81
N ALA A 16 -28.52 -21.51 -18.17
CA ALA A 16 -28.06 -20.13 -18.11
C ALA A 16 -26.88 -20.06 -17.12
N ALA A 17 -25.65 -20.13 -17.64
CA ALA A 17 -24.48 -19.77 -16.86
C ALA A 17 -24.53 -18.27 -16.56
N THR A 18 -24.89 -17.90 -15.33
CA THR A 18 -24.72 -16.54 -14.86
C THR A 18 -23.23 -16.26 -14.73
N ALA A 19 -22.68 -15.51 -15.68
CA ALA A 19 -21.38 -14.90 -15.51
C ALA A 19 -21.48 -13.93 -14.34
N VAL A 20 -20.96 -14.33 -13.18
CA VAL A 20 -20.77 -13.45 -12.02
C VAL A 20 -19.69 -12.46 -12.42
N GLY A 21 -20.10 -11.28 -12.91
CA GLY A 21 -19.20 -10.16 -13.13
C GLY A 21 -18.54 -9.78 -11.80
N ALA A 22 -17.26 -9.43 -11.84
CA ALA A 22 -16.57 -8.91 -10.66
C ALA A 22 -17.36 -7.73 -10.07
N GLU A 23 -17.65 -7.79 -8.77
CA GLU A 23 -18.37 -6.73 -8.07
C GLU A 23 -17.60 -5.41 -8.23
N TYR A 24 -18.30 -4.33 -8.63
CA TYR A 24 -17.70 -3.01 -8.72
C TYR A 24 -17.37 -2.47 -7.32
N MET A 25 -16.07 -2.29 -7.05
CA MET A 25 -15.55 -1.84 -5.76
C MET A 25 -15.23 -0.35 -5.81
N LYS A 26 -16.07 0.49 -5.18
CA LYS A 26 -15.92 1.95 -5.19
C LYS A 26 -14.57 2.39 -4.62
N TYR A 27 -14.04 1.70 -3.62
CA TYR A 27 -12.73 2.04 -3.03
C TYR A 27 -11.56 1.97 -4.02
N LYS A 28 -11.69 1.18 -5.10
CA LYS A 28 -10.69 1.05 -6.16
C LYS A 28 -10.84 2.09 -7.27
N ASP A 29 -11.96 2.82 -7.33
CA ASP A 29 -12.18 3.82 -8.37
C ASP A 29 -11.52 5.16 -7.96
N PRO A 30 -10.48 5.62 -8.69
CA PRO A 30 -9.79 6.87 -8.36
C PRO A 30 -10.66 8.11 -8.61
N ASN A 31 -11.78 8.01 -9.33
CA ASN A 31 -12.69 9.12 -9.60
C ASN A 31 -13.73 9.32 -8.48
N GLN A 32 -13.84 8.39 -7.53
CA GLN A 32 -14.74 8.54 -6.39
C GLN A 32 -14.13 9.47 -5.33
N PRO A 33 -14.94 10.30 -4.64
CA PRO A 33 -14.47 11.09 -3.51
C PRO A 33 -13.80 10.23 -2.45
N VAL A 34 -12.74 10.75 -1.80
CA VAL A 34 -11.98 10.01 -0.78
C VAL A 34 -12.90 9.44 0.31
N GLY A 35 -13.85 10.23 0.82
CA GLY A 35 -14.81 9.77 1.83
C GLY A 35 -15.64 8.56 1.39
N VAL A 36 -16.09 8.54 0.12
CA VAL A 36 -16.85 7.42 -0.45
C VAL A 36 -15.98 6.16 -0.54
N ARG A 37 -14.71 6.33 -0.95
CA ARG A 37 -13.75 5.22 -1.03
C ARG A 37 -13.43 4.64 0.34
N VAL A 38 -13.27 5.50 1.35
CA VAL A 38 -13.03 5.11 2.74
C VAL A 38 -14.22 4.34 3.31
N GLU A 39 -15.44 4.85 3.12
CA GLU A 39 -16.66 4.21 3.62
C GLU A 39 -16.87 2.83 2.99
N ASP A 40 -16.76 2.72 1.65
CA ASP A 40 -16.86 1.43 0.94
C ASP A 40 -15.77 0.44 1.39
N LEU A 41 -14.54 0.90 1.61
CA LEU A 41 -13.46 0.04 2.11
C LEU A 41 -13.72 -0.45 3.54
N LEU A 42 -14.09 0.45 4.46
CA LEU A 42 -14.33 0.12 5.87
C LEU A 42 -15.48 -0.86 6.07
N MET A 43 -16.50 -0.80 5.22
CA MET A 43 -17.62 -1.75 5.22
C MET A 43 -17.20 -3.15 4.75
N ARG A 44 -16.15 -3.26 3.93
CA ARG A 44 -15.63 -4.52 3.40
C ARG A 44 -14.59 -5.17 4.31
N MET A 45 -14.06 -4.45 5.30
CA MET A 45 -13.01 -4.92 6.20
C MET A 45 -13.58 -5.76 7.35
N THR A 46 -12.91 -6.88 7.60
CA THR A 46 -12.98 -7.67 8.84
C THR A 46 -12.41 -6.89 10.02
N LEU A 47 -12.61 -7.40 11.24
CA LEU A 47 -12.02 -6.79 12.44
C LEU A 47 -10.50 -6.89 12.41
N GLU A 48 -9.97 -8.02 11.95
CA GLU A 48 -8.55 -8.31 11.83
C GLU A 48 -7.87 -7.34 10.86
N GLU A 49 -8.48 -7.07 9.70
CA GLU A 49 -7.97 -6.07 8.75
C GLU A 49 -7.99 -4.66 9.36
N LYS A 50 -9.01 -4.30 10.15
CA LYS A 50 -9.07 -2.99 10.83
C LYS A 50 -7.98 -2.84 11.87
N ILE A 51 -7.75 -3.88 12.68
CA ILE A 51 -6.67 -3.92 13.66
C ILE A 51 -5.32 -3.82 12.93
N GLY A 52 -5.11 -4.60 11.88
CA GLY A 52 -3.88 -4.57 11.08
C GLY A 52 -3.55 -3.17 10.56
N GLN A 53 -4.56 -2.43 10.08
CA GLN A 53 -4.38 -1.04 9.63
C GLN A 53 -3.94 -0.06 10.73
N MET A 54 -4.25 -0.35 12.00
CA MET A 54 -3.84 0.47 13.14
C MET A 54 -2.44 0.11 13.68
N VAL A 55 -1.79 -0.89 13.11
CA VAL A 55 -0.48 -1.37 13.56
C VAL A 55 0.63 -0.83 12.65
N GLN A 56 1.64 -0.25 13.30
CA GLN A 56 2.91 0.11 12.69
C GLN A 56 4.02 -0.77 13.29
N ILE A 57 4.75 -1.49 12.45
CA ILE A 57 5.90 -2.33 12.89
C ILE A 57 7.22 -1.80 12.34
N ASP A 58 8.32 -2.10 13.03
CA ASP A 58 9.66 -1.82 12.49
C ASP A 58 10.00 -2.82 11.38
N ARG A 59 10.71 -2.35 10.34
CA ARG A 59 11.16 -3.18 9.20
C ARG A 59 11.96 -4.40 9.63
N THR A 60 12.57 -4.41 10.82
CA THR A 60 13.41 -5.52 11.31
C THR A 60 12.64 -6.79 11.56
N VAL A 61 11.35 -6.69 11.87
CA VAL A 61 10.46 -7.83 12.08
C VAL A 61 9.54 -8.10 10.88
N ALA A 62 9.65 -7.31 9.82
CA ALA A 62 8.78 -7.38 8.66
C ALA A 62 9.27 -8.40 7.62
N THR A 63 8.32 -9.14 7.05
CA THR A 63 8.47 -9.94 5.82
C THR A 63 7.24 -9.72 4.95
N ALA A 64 7.30 -10.07 3.66
CA ALA A 64 6.12 -9.97 2.79
C ALA A 64 4.95 -10.82 3.31
N ASP A 65 5.23 -11.97 3.92
CA ASP A 65 4.23 -12.83 4.55
C ASP A 65 3.64 -12.18 5.80
N VAL A 66 4.46 -11.58 6.68
CA VAL A 66 3.96 -10.84 7.85
C VAL A 66 3.03 -9.70 7.42
N MET A 67 3.39 -8.96 6.37
CA MET A 67 2.54 -7.89 5.84
C MET A 67 1.19 -8.41 5.35
N ARG A 68 1.19 -9.57 4.67
CA ARG A 68 -0.01 -10.20 4.12
C ARG A 68 -0.89 -10.80 5.22
N ASP A 69 -0.30 -11.63 6.07
CA ASP A 69 -1.03 -12.51 6.99
C ASP A 69 -1.62 -11.73 8.19
N TYR A 70 -1.02 -10.58 8.53
CA TYR A 70 -1.48 -9.70 9.62
C TYR A 70 -2.06 -8.35 9.15
N TYR A 71 -2.25 -8.16 7.84
CA TYR A 71 -2.87 -6.95 7.26
C TYR A 71 -2.24 -5.62 7.71
N ILE A 72 -0.93 -5.63 7.95
CA ILE A 72 -0.19 -4.52 8.56
C ILE A 72 -0.35 -3.24 7.72
N GLY A 73 -0.83 -2.16 8.36
CA GLY A 73 -1.10 -0.88 7.74
C GLY A 73 0.13 0.01 7.56
N SER A 74 1.12 -0.11 8.44
CA SER A 74 2.30 0.75 8.42
C SER A 74 3.60 0.03 8.75
N LEU A 75 4.69 0.46 8.11
CA LEU A 75 6.06 0.09 8.46
C LEU A 75 6.86 1.33 8.81
N LEU A 76 7.91 1.18 9.60
CA LEU A 76 8.93 2.21 9.73
C LEU A 76 10.36 1.68 9.67
N SER A 77 11.27 2.59 9.33
CA SER A 77 12.68 2.50 9.72
C SER A 77 12.94 3.48 10.84
N GLY A 78 13.22 2.98 12.06
CA GLY A 78 13.80 3.81 13.12
C GLY A 78 15.22 4.30 12.76
N GLY A 79 15.79 5.19 13.58
CA GLY A 79 17.14 5.71 13.39
C GLY A 79 18.20 4.59 13.23
N GLY A 80 18.92 4.59 12.11
CA GLY A 80 19.92 3.57 11.79
C GLY A 80 19.36 2.22 11.30
N SER A 81 18.04 2.05 11.23
CA SER A 81 17.39 0.84 10.69
C SER A 81 17.38 0.87 9.15
N THR A 82 18.54 0.58 8.56
CA THR A 82 18.75 0.57 7.10
C THR A 82 18.55 -0.83 6.49
N PRO A 83 18.36 -0.95 5.15
CA PRO A 83 18.27 -2.25 4.48
C PRO A 83 19.54 -3.09 4.60
N LEU A 84 20.70 -2.43 4.47
CA LEU A 84 22.05 -3.00 4.54
C LEU A 84 23.09 -1.90 4.82
N PRO A 85 24.30 -2.23 5.30
CA PRO A 85 25.36 -1.26 5.49
C PRO A 85 25.70 -0.54 4.18
N GLY A 86 25.62 0.78 4.16
CA GLY A 86 25.90 1.55 2.94
C GLY A 86 24.76 1.59 1.92
N ALA A 87 23.52 1.24 2.30
CA ALA A 87 22.37 1.15 1.39
C ALA A 87 22.19 2.38 0.48
N THR A 88 22.10 2.11 -0.82
CA THR A 88 21.79 3.11 -1.86
C THR A 88 20.29 3.41 -1.90
N ALA A 89 19.90 4.49 -2.58
CA ALA A 89 18.48 4.81 -2.80
C ALA A 89 17.72 3.63 -3.45
N THR A 90 18.35 2.91 -4.38
CA THR A 90 17.77 1.73 -5.03
C THR A 90 17.52 0.59 -4.04
N ASP A 91 18.41 0.37 -3.08
CA ASP A 91 18.22 -0.65 -2.04
C ASP A 91 17.02 -0.36 -1.15
N TRP A 92 16.83 0.92 -0.79
CA TRP A 92 15.64 1.38 -0.07
C TRP A 92 14.35 1.14 -0.86
N VAL A 93 14.32 1.55 -2.13
CA VAL A 93 13.17 1.34 -3.02
C VAL A 93 12.85 -0.16 -3.16
N ASN A 94 13.86 -1.00 -3.36
CA ASN A 94 13.68 -2.45 -3.49
C ASN A 94 13.12 -3.08 -2.21
N MET A 95 13.61 -2.66 -1.04
CA MET A 95 13.10 -3.12 0.25
C MET A 95 11.63 -2.72 0.44
N VAL A 96 11.29 -1.44 0.25
CA VAL A 96 9.91 -0.94 0.40
C VAL A 96 8.96 -1.65 -0.56
N ASN A 97 9.36 -1.82 -1.84
CA ASN A 97 8.57 -2.53 -2.83
C ASN A 97 8.31 -4.00 -2.46
N LYS A 98 9.26 -4.67 -1.80
CA LYS A 98 9.07 -6.04 -1.32
C LYS A 98 7.97 -6.12 -0.28
N PHE A 99 7.96 -5.21 0.70
CA PHE A 99 6.92 -5.17 1.72
C PHE A 99 5.57 -4.75 1.15
N GLN A 100 5.56 -3.76 0.25
CA GLN A 100 4.35 -3.30 -0.44
C GLN A 100 3.67 -4.42 -1.23
N LYS A 101 4.45 -5.27 -1.91
CA LYS A 101 3.91 -6.47 -2.60
C LYS A 101 3.20 -7.43 -1.64
N GLY A 102 3.68 -7.57 -0.40
CA GLY A 102 3.00 -8.33 0.64
C GLY A 102 1.62 -7.75 0.96
N SER A 103 1.55 -6.46 1.31
CA SER A 103 0.29 -5.76 1.60
C SER A 103 -0.71 -5.81 0.44
N LEU A 104 -0.24 -5.61 -0.79
CA LEU A 104 -1.07 -5.65 -2.00
C LEU A 104 -1.57 -7.05 -2.36
N SER A 105 -0.96 -8.12 -1.84
CA SER A 105 -1.40 -9.50 -2.07
C SER A 105 -2.55 -9.94 -1.16
N THR A 106 -2.97 -9.11 -0.21
CA THR A 106 -4.13 -9.36 0.66
C THR A 106 -5.44 -9.29 -0.11
N ARG A 107 -6.52 -9.82 0.49
CA ARG A 107 -7.87 -9.85 -0.09
C ARG A 107 -8.36 -8.48 -0.59
N LEU A 108 -8.12 -7.42 0.19
CA LEU A 108 -8.52 -6.05 -0.16
C LEU A 108 -7.40 -5.24 -0.84
N GLY A 109 -6.15 -5.74 -0.83
CA GLY A 109 -5.01 -5.08 -1.47
C GLY A 109 -4.76 -3.66 -0.97
N ILE A 110 -4.93 -3.43 0.35
CA ILE A 110 -4.73 -2.10 0.95
C ILE A 110 -3.21 -1.83 0.99
N PRO A 111 -2.71 -0.74 0.40
CA PRO A 111 -1.29 -0.40 0.43
C PRO A 111 -0.85 -0.06 1.86
N MET A 112 0.38 -0.42 2.24
CA MET A 112 0.95 0.09 3.49
C MET A 112 1.54 1.49 3.28
N ILE A 113 1.62 2.25 4.37
CA ILE A 113 2.41 3.48 4.44
C ILE A 113 3.77 3.19 5.09
N TYR A 114 4.84 3.83 4.60
CA TYR A 114 6.19 3.66 5.14
C TYR A 114 6.67 4.94 5.81
N GLY A 115 6.97 4.86 7.10
CA GLY A 115 7.50 5.96 7.91
C GLY A 115 9.02 5.95 8.01
N ILE A 116 9.61 7.14 8.06
CA ILE A 116 11.02 7.30 8.38
C ILE A 116 11.28 8.67 9.02
N ASP A 117 12.26 8.73 9.92
CA ASP A 117 12.77 9.98 10.47
C ASP A 117 13.66 10.71 9.44
N ALA A 118 13.04 11.47 8.54
CA ALA A 118 13.70 12.38 7.59
C ALA A 118 13.71 13.82 8.14
N VAL A 119 14.37 14.03 9.28
CA VAL A 119 14.20 15.24 10.11
C VAL A 119 15.12 16.40 9.72
N HIS A 120 16.10 16.16 8.85
CA HIS A 120 17.00 17.18 8.32
C HIS A 120 17.55 16.76 6.94
N GLY A 121 16.61 16.39 6.06
CA GLY A 121 16.89 15.62 4.84
C GLY A 121 16.62 14.14 5.08
N HIS A 122 16.81 13.31 4.04
CA HIS A 122 16.62 11.85 4.16
C HIS A 122 17.83 11.19 4.87
N ASN A 123 18.09 11.57 6.12
CA ASN A 123 19.34 11.38 6.86
C ASN A 123 19.76 9.91 7.11
N ASN A 124 18.89 8.94 6.88
CA ASN A 124 19.23 7.51 6.92
C ASN A 124 19.77 6.95 5.58
N VAL A 125 19.66 7.69 4.48
CA VAL A 125 20.10 7.27 3.14
C VAL A 125 21.51 7.80 2.88
N VAL A 126 22.40 6.91 2.43
CA VAL A 126 23.76 7.30 2.08
C VAL A 126 23.73 8.28 0.91
N ASN A 127 24.57 9.32 0.98
CA ASN A 127 24.68 10.42 0.01
C ASN A 127 23.43 11.31 -0.13
N ALA A 128 22.44 11.18 0.75
CA ALA A 128 21.35 12.14 0.81
C ALA A 128 21.87 13.52 1.27
N THR A 129 21.30 14.59 0.72
CA THR A 129 21.56 15.95 1.20
C THR A 129 21.17 16.07 2.67
N ILE A 130 22.11 16.52 3.50
CA ILE A 130 21.91 16.74 4.94
C ILE A 130 21.80 18.24 5.20
N PHE A 131 20.67 18.65 5.78
CA PHE A 131 20.40 20.03 6.15
C PHE A 131 20.85 20.32 7.58
N PRO A 132 21.02 21.62 7.94
CA PRO A 132 21.15 22.00 9.34
C PRO A 132 19.94 21.52 10.14
N HIS A 133 20.18 21.06 11.37
CA HIS A 133 19.09 20.75 12.29
C HIS A 133 18.21 21.98 12.58
N ASN A 134 17.00 21.73 13.06
CA ASN A 134 15.97 22.75 13.30
C ASN A 134 16.44 23.95 14.12
N VAL A 135 17.36 23.78 15.08
CA VAL A 135 17.93 24.90 15.85
C VAL A 135 18.74 25.86 14.96
N GLY A 136 19.52 25.32 14.01
CA GLY A 136 20.27 26.10 13.04
C GLY A 136 19.34 26.80 12.04
N LEU A 137 18.30 26.11 11.59
CA LEU A 137 17.24 26.71 10.76
C LEU A 137 16.55 27.85 11.49
N GLY A 138 16.18 27.67 12.76
CA GLY A 138 15.58 28.71 13.59
C GLY A 138 16.48 29.95 13.74
N ALA A 139 17.80 29.76 13.85
CA ALA A 139 18.77 30.86 13.93
C ALA A 139 18.80 31.75 12.68
N THR A 140 18.42 31.23 11.50
CA THR A 140 18.37 32.02 10.26
C THR A 140 17.28 33.10 10.26
N ARG A 141 16.21 32.92 11.05
CA ARG A 141 14.99 33.76 11.03
C ARG A 141 14.32 33.85 9.64
N GLN A 142 14.58 32.89 8.75
CA GLN A 142 14.02 32.84 7.40
C GLN A 142 12.95 31.75 7.29
N VAL A 143 11.68 32.11 7.48
CA VAL A 143 10.56 31.14 7.50
C VAL A 143 10.36 30.47 6.12
N ASN A 144 10.57 31.21 5.03
CA ASN A 144 10.48 30.67 3.67
C ASN A 144 11.65 29.71 3.34
N LEU A 145 12.74 29.74 4.11
CA LEU A 145 13.89 28.86 3.88
C LEU A 145 13.57 27.42 4.31
N SER A 146 12.80 27.23 5.38
CA SER A 146 12.29 25.90 5.75
C SER A 146 11.37 25.31 4.67
N ASP A 147 10.56 26.12 4.01
CA ASP A 147 9.69 25.66 2.92
C ASP A 147 10.52 25.22 1.70
N VAL A 148 11.60 25.93 1.39
CA VAL A 148 12.54 25.54 0.34
C VAL A 148 13.20 24.19 0.66
N TYR A 149 13.53 23.92 1.93
CA TYR A 149 14.12 22.66 2.34
C TYR A 149 13.14 21.48 2.36
N LEU A 150 11.83 21.74 2.54
CA LEU A 150 10.79 20.72 2.51
C LEU A 150 10.32 20.38 1.09
N PHE A 151 10.25 21.37 0.19
CA PHE A 151 9.54 21.23 -1.08
C PHE A 151 10.40 21.39 -2.34
N ARG A 152 11.69 21.71 -2.22
CA ARG A 152 12.53 22.05 -3.37
C ARG A 152 13.70 21.08 -3.54
N PHE A 153 13.38 19.89 -4.01
CA PHE A 153 14.35 19.03 -4.68
C PHE A 153 13.97 18.88 -6.15
N PRO A 154 14.84 19.21 -7.11
CA PRO A 154 14.72 18.58 -8.42
C PRO A 154 14.86 17.07 -8.19
N THR A 155 13.89 16.31 -8.65
CA THR A 155 13.99 14.86 -8.82
C THR A 155 15.25 14.55 -9.61
N LEU A 156 16.33 14.16 -8.93
CA LEU A 156 17.44 13.42 -9.52
C LEU A 156 17.20 11.94 -9.20
N ILE A 157 16.25 11.38 -9.95
CA ILE A 157 16.08 9.96 -10.23
C ILE A 157 15.72 9.84 -11.70
#